data_AF-W6Z8T4-F1
#
_entry.id   AF-W6Z8T4-F1
#
_cell.length_a   1.000
_cell.length_b   1.000
_cell.length_c   1.000
_cell.angle_alpha   90.00
_cell.angle_beta   90.00
_cell.angle_gamma   90.00
#
_symmetry.space_group_name_H-M   'P 1'
#
loop_
_entity.id
_entity.type
_entity.pdbx_description
1 polymer ?
#
loop_
_entity_poly.entity_id
_entity_poly.type
_entity_poly.pdbx_seq_one_letter_code
_entity_poly.pdbx_strand_id
1 'polypeptide(L)'
;MNSAHKCAKRQLLDEQVHFIIITRDNNKPDAYGTVSTTHGPMTWAAVAEAYNKKYNVLITPAAMEKRVRQHRASWLANHPNYPTAIAYAKKDKFQQTPRKHTSTTERRHPGTREHLDKQAAHEHIAGWIPPDALRNQSDMRYYIERGTALNTGVVTIHILNEHGEPVDAISIDSHLFQRSSGILGRLRSSECTLVVELNVSAVAAIQCYVACASSDELPASPNQEIGKEVSLIQLYCLAVQLEDEHVKGLVFERWRVLADRGEEVELDLEELNLLFDCTEHGDSARMFWVEAVCAEGLSGELLARNSCGMALARHVRELMLSYA
;
A
#
# COMPACT_ATOMS: atom_id res chain seq x y z
N MET A 1 -22.67 14.27 24.62
CA MET A 1 -22.11 15.65 24.57
C MET A 1 -23.05 16.54 23.78
N ASN A 2 -23.48 17.67 24.35
CA ASN A 2 -24.41 18.61 23.70
C ASN A 2 -23.77 19.27 22.45
N SER A 3 -24.56 19.58 21.43
CA SER A 3 -24.13 20.19 20.16
C SER A 3 -23.33 21.50 20.40
N ALA A 4 -23.80 22.33 21.34
CA ALA A 4 -23.13 23.57 21.72
C ALA A 4 -21.68 23.35 22.21
N HIS A 5 -21.43 22.28 22.97
CA HIS A 5 -20.11 21.96 23.48
C HIS A 5 -19.16 21.46 22.38
N LYS A 6 -19.68 20.75 21.37
CA LYS A 6 -18.88 20.37 20.18
C LYS A 6 -18.48 21.61 19.38
N CYS A 7 -19.40 22.56 19.21
CA CYS A 7 -19.14 23.82 18.51
C CYS A 7 -18.06 24.65 19.22
N ALA A 8 -18.19 24.84 20.55
CA ALA A 8 -17.22 25.58 21.35
C ALA A 8 -15.81 24.96 21.30
N LYS A 9 -15.71 23.62 21.37
CA LYS A 9 -14.43 22.91 21.23
C LYS A 9 -13.79 23.11 19.87
N ARG A 10 -14.58 23.12 18.80
CA ARG A 10 -14.07 23.34 17.44
C ARG A 10 -13.55 24.76 17.27
N GLN A 11 -14.30 25.76 17.73
CA GLN A 11 -13.88 27.16 17.69
C GLN A 11 -12.57 27.39 18.45
N LEU A 12 -12.43 26.78 19.64
CA LEU A 12 -11.19 26.86 20.41
C LEU A 12 -10.01 26.20 19.68
N LEU A 13 -10.24 25.05 19.04
CA LEU A 13 -9.21 24.39 18.24
C LEU A 13 -8.77 25.26 17.05
N ASP A 14 -9.73 25.84 16.33
CA ASP A 14 -9.47 26.71 15.18
C ASP A 14 -8.69 27.97 15.60
N GLU A 15 -9.03 28.57 16.75
CA GLU A 15 -8.29 29.70 17.32
C GLU A 15 -6.84 29.31 17.70
N GLN A 16 -6.66 28.14 18.31
CA GLN A 16 -5.34 27.64 18.66
C GLN A 16 -4.48 27.37 17.42
N VAL A 17 -5.04 26.73 16.39
CA VAL A 17 -4.34 26.48 15.12
C VAL A 17 -3.98 27.79 14.43
N HIS A 18 -4.92 28.74 14.38
CA HIS A 18 -4.70 30.09 13.88
C HIS A 18 -3.50 30.75 14.57
N PHE A 19 -3.50 30.78 15.91
CA PHE A 19 -2.41 31.38 16.68
C PHE A 19 -1.06 30.74 16.37
N ILE A 20 -0.99 29.40 16.30
CA ILE A 20 0.26 28.69 16.04
C ILE A 20 0.79 29.01 14.64
N ILE A 21 -0.07 29.05 13.61
CA ILE A 21 0.33 29.36 12.23
C ILE A 21 0.87 30.78 12.13
N ILE A 22 0.11 31.77 12.60
CA ILE A 22 0.53 33.19 12.56
C ILE A 22 1.84 33.41 13.32
N THR A 23 1.98 32.79 14.50
CA THR A 23 3.18 32.93 15.32
C THR A 23 4.39 32.23 14.67
N ARG A 24 4.20 31.02 14.12
CA ARG A 24 5.26 30.27 13.45
C ARG A 24 5.77 31.02 12.23
N ASP A 25 4.87 31.53 11.40
CA ASP A 25 5.24 32.19 10.15
C ASP A 25 5.86 33.58 10.42
N ASN A 26 5.62 34.18 11.60
CA ASN A 26 6.31 35.39 12.10
C ASN A 26 6.34 36.52 11.05
N ASN A 27 5.21 36.68 10.37
CA ASN A 27 5.09 37.56 9.23
C ASN A 27 4.79 38.99 9.71
N LYS A 28 5.81 39.86 9.67
CA LYS A 28 5.69 41.27 10.07
C LYS A 28 5.96 42.20 8.88
N PRO A 29 5.32 43.38 8.81
CA PRO A 29 4.38 43.93 9.80
C PRO A 29 2.96 43.35 9.70
N ASP A 30 2.60 42.80 8.54
CA ASP A 30 1.27 42.24 8.28
C ASP A 30 1.32 40.71 8.27
N ALA A 31 0.48 40.08 9.09
CA ALA A 31 0.38 38.63 9.17
C ALA A 31 -0.10 37.98 7.86
N TYR A 32 -0.88 38.72 7.06
CA TYR A 32 -1.46 38.27 5.79
C TYR A 32 -0.69 38.77 4.55
N GLY A 33 0.39 39.54 4.75
CA GLY A 33 1.21 40.06 3.65
C GLY A 33 2.08 38.97 3.01
N THR A 34 2.48 39.13 1.75
CA THR A 34 3.39 38.18 1.08
C THR A 34 4.87 38.47 1.37
N VAL A 35 5.20 39.61 1.98
CA VAL A 35 6.57 40.04 2.25
C VAL A 35 6.74 40.32 3.73
N SER A 36 7.77 39.72 4.33
CA SER A 36 8.09 39.89 5.73
C SER A 36 9.41 40.64 5.94
N THR A 37 9.42 41.52 6.92
CA THR A 37 10.64 42.18 7.42
C THR A 37 11.47 41.27 8.32
N THR A 38 10.94 40.11 8.72
CA THR A 38 11.67 39.13 9.54
C THR A 38 12.54 38.24 8.65
N HIS A 39 13.51 37.57 9.27
CA HIS A 39 14.49 36.72 8.56
C HIS A 39 14.04 35.26 8.39
N GLY A 40 12.81 34.94 8.76
CA GLY A 40 12.29 33.58 8.69
C GLY A 40 11.25 33.27 9.76
N PRO A 41 10.67 32.06 9.68
CA PRO A 41 9.66 31.61 10.63
C PRO A 41 10.29 31.31 12.01
N MET A 42 9.55 31.56 13.09
CA MET A 42 9.97 31.33 14.49
C MET A 42 10.17 29.85 14.81
N THR A 43 11.24 29.47 15.52
CA THR A 43 11.47 28.06 15.88
C THR A 43 10.29 27.48 16.68
N TRP A 44 10.04 26.17 16.56
CA TRP A 44 8.95 25.52 17.30
C TRP A 44 9.07 25.67 18.82
N ALA A 45 10.30 25.79 19.34
CA ALA A 45 10.54 26.09 20.75
C ALA A 45 9.96 27.46 21.14
N ALA A 46 10.23 28.51 20.36
CA ALA A 46 9.72 29.85 20.61
C ALA A 46 8.19 29.93 20.40
N VAL A 47 7.65 29.17 19.44
CA VAL A 47 6.19 29.07 19.24
C VAL A 47 5.52 28.39 20.43
N ALA A 48 6.10 27.30 20.96
CA ALA A 48 5.57 26.62 22.13
C ALA A 48 5.62 27.51 23.38
N GLU A 49 6.70 28.28 23.58
CA GLU A 49 6.81 29.26 24.66
C GLU A 49 5.71 30.33 24.58
N ALA A 50 5.50 30.92 23.39
CA ALA A 50 4.44 31.91 23.16
C ALA A 50 3.04 31.33 23.38
N TYR A 51 2.81 30.09 22.94
CA TYR A 51 1.55 29.37 23.11
C TYR A 51 1.25 29.08 24.59
N ASN A 52 2.24 28.54 25.31
CA ASN A 52 2.14 28.23 26.73
C ASN A 52 1.85 29.48 27.56
N LYS A 53 2.48 30.61 27.19
CA LYS A 53 2.20 31.92 27.80
C LYS A 53 0.78 32.41 27.51
N LYS A 54 0.27 32.28 26.27
CA LYS A 54 -1.07 32.75 25.89
C LYS A 54 -2.19 31.94 26.56
N TYR A 55 -2.06 30.62 26.58
CA TYR A 55 -3.12 29.71 27.01
C TYR A 55 -2.92 29.13 28.42
N ASN A 56 -1.84 29.50 29.11
CA ASN A 56 -1.47 29.01 30.45
C ASN A 56 -1.43 27.47 30.53
N VAL A 57 -0.69 26.86 29.61
CA VAL A 57 -0.51 25.40 29.50
C VAL A 57 0.96 25.03 29.31
N LEU A 58 1.30 23.75 29.44
CA LEU A 58 2.65 23.22 29.21
C LEU A 58 2.64 22.26 28.03
N ILE A 59 2.88 22.78 26.82
CA ILE A 59 2.94 22.00 25.59
C ILE A 59 4.37 22.01 25.02
N THR A 60 4.77 20.86 24.47
CA THR A 60 6.10 20.66 23.87
C THR A 60 6.16 21.19 22.42
N PRO A 61 7.35 21.51 21.91
CA PRO A 61 7.53 21.94 20.52
C PRO A 61 7.00 20.93 19.48
N ALA A 62 7.22 19.63 19.72
CA ALA A 62 6.75 18.57 18.83
C ALA A 62 5.21 18.48 18.74
N ALA A 63 4.52 18.79 19.83
CA ALA A 63 3.06 18.81 19.84
C ALA A 63 2.49 20.00 19.03
N MET A 64 3.17 21.16 19.06
CA MET A 64 2.82 22.31 18.21
C MET A 64 2.98 21.98 16.72
N GLU A 65 4.11 21.39 16.36
CA GLU A 65 4.38 20.96 14.97
C GLU A 65 3.34 19.96 14.48
N LYS A 66 3.04 18.92 15.28
CA LYS A 66 2.02 17.91 14.94
C LYS A 66 0.67 18.55 14.68
N ARG A 67 0.26 19.51 15.53
CA ARG A 67 -1.04 20.20 15.40
C ARG A 67 -1.10 21.03 14.12
N VAL A 68 -0.05 21.77 13.75
CA VAL A 68 -0.03 22.50 12.47
C VAL A 68 -0.08 21.53 11.30
N ARG A 69 0.72 20.47 11.30
CA ARG A 69 0.74 19.49 10.20
C ARG A 69 -0.64 18.89 9.93
N GLN A 70 -1.40 18.58 10.98
CA GLN A 70 -2.72 17.97 10.85
C GLN A 70 -3.82 18.95 10.43
N HIS A 71 -3.71 20.23 10.80
CA HIS A 71 -4.82 21.18 10.64
C HIS A 71 -4.55 22.33 9.66
N ARG A 72 -3.32 22.54 9.18
CA ARG A 72 -2.96 23.67 8.30
C ARG A 72 -3.75 23.67 7.00
N ALA A 73 -3.96 22.52 6.35
CA ALA A 73 -4.72 22.45 5.10
C ALA A 73 -6.18 22.90 5.26
N SER A 74 -6.87 22.39 6.28
CA SER A 74 -8.24 22.81 6.60
C SER A 74 -8.30 24.27 7.02
N TRP A 75 -7.32 24.75 7.77
CA TRP A 75 -7.25 26.15 8.17
C TRP A 75 -7.06 27.08 6.96
N LEU A 76 -6.16 26.75 6.02
CA LEU A 76 -5.94 27.51 4.78
C LEU A 76 -7.19 27.56 3.90
N ALA A 77 -7.94 26.45 3.79
CA ALA A 77 -9.21 26.42 3.08
C ALA A 77 -10.24 27.42 3.64
N ASN A 78 -10.20 27.67 4.95
CA ASN A 78 -11.06 28.64 5.63
C ASN A 78 -10.48 30.07 5.65
N HIS A 79 -9.22 30.25 5.22
CA HIS A 79 -8.52 31.54 5.20
C HIS A 79 -7.91 31.79 3.81
N PRO A 80 -8.74 31.95 2.77
CA PRO A 80 -8.25 32.08 1.39
C PRO A 80 -7.37 33.32 1.15
N ASN A 81 -7.47 34.32 2.03
CA ASN A 81 -6.64 35.53 1.96
C ASN A 81 -5.25 35.36 2.60
N TYR A 82 -4.94 34.20 3.19
CA TYR A 82 -3.63 33.96 3.80
C TYR A 82 -2.59 33.58 2.75
N PRO A 83 -1.36 34.13 2.79
CA PRO A 83 -0.34 33.87 1.79
C PRO A 83 0.13 32.41 1.84
N THR A 84 0.23 31.78 0.67
CA THR A 84 0.80 30.42 0.55
C THR A 84 2.32 30.41 0.65
N ALA A 85 2.96 31.52 0.29
CA ALA A 85 4.41 31.73 0.40
C ALA A 85 4.70 33.13 0.95
N ILE A 86 5.60 33.20 1.93
CA ILE A 86 6.06 34.45 2.56
C ILE A 86 7.52 34.67 2.18
N ALA A 87 7.81 35.80 1.54
CA ALA A 87 9.16 36.23 1.22
C ALA A 87 9.79 36.92 2.43
N TYR A 88 10.74 36.25 3.09
CA TYR A 88 11.45 36.79 4.24
C TYR A 88 12.63 37.68 3.83
N ALA A 89 12.93 38.67 4.67
CA ALA A 89 14.09 39.53 4.52
C ALA A 89 15.37 38.71 4.58
N LYS A 90 16.24 38.87 3.57
CA LYS A 90 17.55 38.21 3.54
C LYS A 90 18.35 38.65 4.76
N LYS A 91 18.84 37.69 5.53
CA LYS A 91 19.78 37.97 6.62
C LYS A 91 21.07 38.45 5.97
N ASP A 92 21.40 39.72 6.16
CA ASP A 92 22.70 40.23 5.72
C ASP A 92 23.78 39.36 6.34
N LYS A 93 24.69 38.85 5.50
CA LYS A 93 25.84 38.05 5.92
C LYS A 93 26.84 38.98 6.61
N PHE A 94 26.45 39.60 7.72
CA PHE A 94 27.37 40.34 8.55
C PHE A 94 28.35 39.33 9.15
N GLN A 95 29.59 39.47 8.68
CA GLN A 95 30.85 38.93 9.17
C GLN A 95 30.66 37.90 10.28
N GLN A 96 30.71 36.61 9.90
CA GLN A 96 30.96 35.54 10.84
C GLN A 96 32.18 35.95 11.66
N THR A 97 31.96 36.29 12.93
CA THR A 97 33.03 36.51 13.88
C THR A 97 33.90 35.26 13.87
N PRO A 98 35.24 35.40 13.74
CA PRO A 98 36.13 34.26 13.65
C PRO A 98 35.86 33.33 14.82
N ARG A 99 35.46 32.10 14.50
CA ARG A 99 35.23 31.03 15.47
C ARG A 99 36.52 30.88 16.29
N LYS A 100 36.51 31.25 17.57
CA LYS A 100 37.65 31.03 18.48
C LYS A 100 37.99 29.54 18.41
N HIS A 101 39.15 29.22 17.82
CA HIS A 101 39.75 27.90 17.89
C HIS A 101 39.96 27.57 19.36
N THR A 102 39.11 26.72 19.92
CA THR A 102 39.38 26.04 21.19
C THR A 102 40.43 24.96 20.93
N SER A 103 41.68 25.37 20.92
CA SER A 103 42.86 24.52 20.95
C SER A 103 43.28 24.27 22.39
N THR A 104 42.88 23.15 22.99
CA THR A 104 43.66 22.45 24.05
C THR A 104 43.02 21.10 24.35
N THR A 105 43.29 20.12 23.47
CA THR A 105 43.26 18.72 23.89
C THR A 105 44.61 18.46 24.54
N GLU A 106 44.66 18.50 25.87
CA GLU A 106 45.79 18.04 26.67
C GLU A 106 46.14 16.60 26.27
N ARG A 107 47.27 16.44 25.58
CA ARG A 107 47.98 15.18 25.44
C ARG A 107 48.49 14.78 26.83
N ARG A 108 47.90 13.77 27.45
CA ARG A 108 48.54 13.03 28.53
C ARG A 108 49.53 12.01 27.96
N HIS A 109 50.74 12.07 28.49
CA HIS A 109 51.87 11.19 28.20
C HIS A 109 51.55 9.69 28.46
N PRO A 110 52.17 8.77 27.71
CA PRO A 110 52.13 7.34 28.00
C PRO A 110 53.20 7.01 29.07
N GLY A 111 52.73 6.71 30.28
CA GLY A 111 53.55 6.19 31.36
C GLY A 111 53.47 4.66 31.42
N THR A 112 54.62 4.04 31.17
CA THR A 112 54.91 2.61 31.33
C THR A 112 54.71 2.14 32.77
N ARG A 113 53.75 1.25 33.04
CA ARG A 113 53.86 0.07 33.95
C ARG A 113 52.49 -0.55 34.23
N GLU A 114 52.55 -1.84 34.57
CA GLU A 114 51.49 -2.71 35.09
C GLU A 114 50.56 -3.38 34.06
N HIS A 115 51.17 -4.38 33.41
CA HIS A 115 50.54 -5.69 33.24
C HIS A 115 50.05 -6.19 34.61
N LEU A 116 48.75 -6.11 34.89
CA LEU A 116 48.01 -7.00 35.79
C LEU A 116 46.50 -6.76 35.56
N ASP A 117 45.78 -7.85 35.28
CA ASP A 117 44.33 -8.05 35.32
C ASP A 117 43.39 -6.98 34.73
N LYS A 118 43.12 -7.12 33.42
CA LYS A 118 41.97 -6.50 32.72
C LYS A 118 41.05 -7.52 32.04
N GLN A 119 40.87 -8.70 32.63
CA GLN A 119 39.88 -9.68 32.16
C GLN A 119 38.51 -9.56 32.87
N ALA A 120 38.34 -8.64 33.82
CA ALA A 120 37.10 -8.52 34.61
C ALA A 120 36.38 -7.15 34.50
N ALA A 121 36.67 -6.32 33.49
CA ALA A 121 36.10 -4.97 33.36
C ALA A 121 35.40 -4.68 32.01
N HIS A 122 34.86 -5.71 31.36
CA HIS A 122 34.03 -5.58 30.15
C HIS A 122 32.51 -5.66 30.44
N GLU A 123 32.07 -5.22 31.61
CA GLU A 123 30.64 -4.99 31.91
C GLU A 123 30.24 -3.50 31.83
N HIS A 124 31.01 -2.69 31.10
CA HIS A 124 30.45 -1.44 30.59
C HIS A 124 29.65 -1.77 29.34
N ILE A 125 28.33 -1.59 29.44
CA ILE A 125 27.34 -1.64 28.37
C ILE A 125 27.77 -0.64 27.28
N ALA A 126 28.67 -1.06 26.40
CA ALA A 126 28.84 -0.46 25.10
C ALA A 126 27.53 -0.73 24.37
N GLY A 127 26.74 0.33 24.16
CA GLY A 127 25.44 0.24 23.51
C GLY A 127 25.56 -0.64 22.27
N TRP A 128 24.73 -1.67 22.22
CA TRP A 128 24.70 -2.60 21.10
C TRP A 128 24.60 -1.80 19.81
N ILE A 129 25.62 -1.90 18.96
CA ILE A 129 25.61 -1.35 17.61
C ILE A 129 25.04 -2.47 16.73
N PRO A 130 23.82 -2.30 16.16
CA PRO A 130 23.25 -3.29 15.29
C PRO A 130 24.20 -3.61 14.13
N PRO A 131 24.31 -4.88 13.71
CA PRO A 131 25.00 -5.26 12.48
C PRO A 131 24.53 -4.41 11.29
N ASP A 132 25.43 -4.11 10.36
CA ASP A 132 25.13 -3.22 9.24
C ASP A 132 23.93 -3.67 8.39
N ALA A 133 23.63 -4.98 8.34
CA ALA A 133 22.43 -5.49 7.69
C ALA A 133 21.13 -4.94 8.33
N LEU A 134 21.04 -4.89 9.66
CA LEU A 134 19.91 -4.30 10.39
C LEU A 134 19.93 -2.77 10.29
N ARG A 135 21.12 -2.18 10.29
CA ARG A 135 21.30 -0.73 10.20
C ARG A 135 20.93 -0.17 8.83
N ASN A 136 21.17 -0.95 7.77
CA ASN A 136 20.76 -0.64 6.40
C ASN A 136 19.27 -0.91 6.15
N GLN A 137 18.66 -1.91 6.83
CA GLN A 137 17.20 -2.04 6.89
C GLN A 137 16.53 -0.89 7.65
N SER A 138 17.27 -0.20 8.53
CA SER A 138 16.84 1.00 9.27
C SER A 138 16.99 2.28 8.46
N ASP A 139 17.29 2.22 7.16
CA ASP A 139 17.33 3.43 6.33
C ASP A 139 15.96 4.11 6.42
N MET A 140 15.94 5.29 7.02
CA MET A 140 14.72 6.09 7.15
C MET A 140 14.10 6.35 5.77
N ARG A 141 14.89 6.36 4.69
CA ARG A 141 14.34 6.43 3.32
C ARG A 141 13.54 5.19 2.97
N TYR A 142 14.03 3.98 3.23
CA TYR A 142 13.27 2.76 3.02
C TYR A 142 12.01 2.73 3.90
N TYR A 143 12.06 3.20 5.14
CA TYR A 143 10.86 3.33 6.00
C TYR A 143 9.88 4.42 5.53
N ILE A 144 10.37 5.55 5.02
CA ILE A 144 9.53 6.62 4.48
C ILE A 144 8.91 6.16 3.17
N GLU A 145 9.67 5.54 2.27
CA GLU A 145 9.22 4.98 1.00
C GLU A 145 8.18 3.87 1.23
N ARG A 146 8.45 2.94 2.15
CA ARG A 146 7.52 1.89 2.58
C ARG A 146 6.28 2.47 3.27
N GLY A 147 6.47 3.50 4.10
CA GLY A 147 5.38 4.21 4.76
C GLY A 147 4.54 5.07 3.80
N THR A 148 5.12 5.59 2.72
CA THR A 148 4.39 6.29 1.67
C THR A 148 3.68 5.32 0.74
N ALA A 149 4.27 4.17 0.38
CA ALA A 149 3.61 3.14 -0.42
C ALA A 149 2.37 2.57 0.28
N LEU A 150 2.45 2.36 1.60
CA LEU A 150 1.29 1.96 2.41
C LEU A 150 0.23 3.08 2.55
N ASN A 151 0.62 4.35 2.40
CA ASN A 151 -0.31 5.50 2.49
C ASN A 151 -0.85 5.96 1.14
N THR A 152 -0.21 5.63 0.01
CA THR A 152 -0.75 5.91 -1.31
C THR A 152 -1.98 5.05 -1.60
N GLY A 153 -2.12 3.93 -0.88
CA GLY A 153 -3.23 3.01 -1.08
C GLY A 153 -3.19 2.41 -2.48
N VAL A 154 -2.00 2.21 -3.06
CA VAL A 154 -1.84 1.61 -4.39
C VAL A 154 -1.07 0.32 -4.25
N VAL A 155 -1.61 -0.75 -4.82
CA VAL A 155 -1.02 -2.08 -4.92
C VAL A 155 -0.55 -2.28 -6.34
N THR A 156 0.67 -2.78 -6.52
CA THR A 156 1.18 -3.13 -7.84
C THR A 156 1.06 -4.64 -8.04
N ILE A 157 0.32 -5.05 -9.07
CA ILE A 157 0.29 -6.44 -9.52
C ILE A 157 1.34 -6.60 -10.63
N HIS A 158 2.39 -7.35 -10.34
CA HIS A 158 3.39 -7.75 -11.32
C HIS A 158 2.90 -9.00 -12.06
N ILE A 159 2.95 -8.91 -13.39
CA ILE A 159 2.63 -9.99 -14.30
C ILE A 159 3.94 -10.67 -14.67
N LEU A 160 4.07 -11.96 -14.35
CA LEU A 160 5.23 -12.76 -14.74
C LEU A 160 4.90 -13.61 -15.97
N ASN A 161 5.90 -13.86 -16.82
CA ASN A 161 5.84 -14.90 -17.84
C ASN A 161 6.07 -16.29 -17.22
N GLU A 162 5.98 -17.33 -18.06
CA GLU A 162 6.27 -18.73 -17.70
C GLU A 162 7.70 -18.96 -17.16
N HIS A 163 8.62 -18.01 -17.35
CA HIS A 163 9.99 -18.05 -16.83
C HIS A 163 10.17 -17.30 -15.51
N GLY A 164 9.09 -16.73 -14.95
CA GLY A 164 9.13 -15.92 -13.74
C GLY A 164 9.68 -14.50 -13.94
N GLU A 165 9.84 -14.06 -15.19
CA GLU A 165 10.32 -12.71 -15.51
C GLU A 165 9.14 -11.72 -15.59
N PRO A 166 9.29 -10.50 -15.04
CA PRO A 166 8.23 -9.50 -15.08
C PRO A 166 8.02 -8.99 -16.51
N VAL A 167 6.83 -9.24 -17.03
CA VAL A 167 6.39 -8.78 -18.36
C VAL A 167 5.75 -7.40 -18.27
N ASP A 168 4.93 -7.19 -17.24
CA ASP A 168 4.16 -5.96 -17.06
C ASP A 168 3.81 -5.73 -15.58
N ALA A 169 3.30 -4.54 -15.26
CA ALA A 169 2.85 -4.19 -13.93
C ALA A 169 1.65 -3.25 -13.97
N ILE A 170 0.61 -3.56 -13.17
CA ILE A 170 -0.59 -2.73 -13.08
C ILE A 170 -0.73 -2.20 -11.65
N SER A 171 -0.91 -0.90 -11.52
CA SER A 171 -1.15 -0.21 -10.25
C SER A 171 -2.65 -0.06 -10.00
N ILE A 172 -3.13 -0.58 -8.87
CA ILE A 172 -4.55 -0.66 -8.51
C ILE A 172 -4.75 -0.06 -7.12
N ASP A 173 -5.88 0.62 -6.89
CA ASP A 173 -6.21 1.10 -5.55
C ASP A 173 -6.44 -0.08 -4.58
N SER A 174 -5.70 -0.08 -3.49
CA SER A 174 -5.77 -1.04 -2.38
C SER A 174 -7.17 -1.18 -1.79
N HIS A 175 -8.00 -0.13 -1.88
CA HIS A 175 -9.36 -0.10 -1.38
C HIS A 175 -10.27 -1.06 -2.13
N LEU A 176 -9.92 -1.45 -3.37
CA LEU A 176 -10.65 -2.45 -4.14
C LEU A 176 -10.52 -3.85 -3.53
N PHE A 177 -9.42 -4.12 -2.84
CA PHE A 177 -9.21 -5.41 -2.18
C PHE A 177 -9.89 -5.53 -0.81
N GLN A 178 -10.62 -4.51 -0.34
CA GLN A 178 -11.26 -4.55 0.98
C GLN A 178 -12.24 -5.72 1.16
N ARG A 179 -12.77 -6.24 0.05
CA ARG A 179 -13.68 -7.39 0.02
C ARG A 179 -12.94 -8.73 0.03
N SER A 180 -11.69 -8.75 -0.44
CA SER A 180 -10.85 -9.95 -0.43
C SER A 180 -9.98 -9.99 0.83
N SER A 181 -10.44 -10.77 1.81
CA SER A 181 -9.74 -10.94 3.09
C SER A 181 -8.36 -11.58 2.93
N GLY A 182 -8.19 -12.49 1.96
CA GLY A 182 -6.91 -13.12 1.63
C GLY A 182 -5.89 -12.10 1.14
N ILE A 183 -6.26 -11.31 0.13
CA ILE A 183 -5.39 -10.26 -0.44
C ILE A 183 -5.02 -9.23 0.63
N LEU A 184 -5.98 -8.75 1.42
CA LEU A 184 -5.69 -7.81 2.52
C LEU A 184 -4.73 -8.40 3.54
N GLY A 185 -4.85 -9.69 3.84
CA GLY A 185 -3.93 -10.41 4.71
C GLY A 185 -2.49 -10.32 4.18
N ARG A 186 -2.29 -10.64 2.90
CA ARG A 186 -0.98 -10.58 2.24
C ARG A 186 -0.43 -9.16 2.13
N LEU A 187 -1.28 -8.19 1.77
CA LEU A 187 -0.91 -6.77 1.68
C LEU A 187 -0.53 -6.17 3.04
N ARG A 188 -1.08 -6.69 4.13
CA ARG A 188 -0.71 -6.28 5.50
C ARG A 188 0.57 -6.93 5.99
N SER A 189 0.89 -8.13 5.52
CA SER A 189 2.07 -8.88 5.92
C SER A 189 3.31 -8.60 5.05
N SER A 190 3.14 -8.12 3.82
CA SER A 190 4.19 -8.03 2.79
C SER A 190 4.33 -6.62 2.19
N GLU A 191 5.38 -6.41 1.38
CA GLU A 191 5.50 -5.23 0.50
C GLU A 191 4.25 -5.14 -0.41
N CYS A 192 3.83 -3.93 -0.82
CA CYS A 192 2.58 -3.63 -1.56
C CYS A 192 2.55 -4.18 -3.00
N THR A 193 3.18 -5.32 -3.22
CA THR A 193 3.42 -5.98 -4.50
C THR A 193 2.79 -7.36 -4.46
N LEU A 194 1.89 -7.61 -5.40
CA LEU A 194 1.34 -8.92 -5.69
C LEU A 194 2.00 -9.42 -6.96
N VAL A 195 2.26 -10.72 -7.03
CA VAL A 195 2.88 -11.37 -8.18
C VAL A 195 1.91 -12.41 -8.68
N VAL A 196 1.65 -12.40 -9.98
CA VAL A 196 0.73 -13.32 -10.65
C VAL A 196 1.40 -13.85 -11.91
N GLU A 197 1.29 -15.15 -12.14
CA GLU A 197 1.77 -15.84 -13.34
C GLU A 197 0.57 -15.98 -14.29
N LEU A 198 0.60 -15.30 -15.43
CA LEU A 198 -0.47 -15.34 -16.44
C LEU A 198 0.07 -15.81 -17.78
N ASN A 199 -0.49 -16.91 -18.29
CA ASN A 199 -0.08 -17.52 -19.58
C ASN A 199 -0.68 -16.80 -20.81
N VAL A 200 -1.62 -15.86 -20.64
CA VAL A 200 -2.36 -15.21 -21.75
C VAL A 200 -2.50 -13.71 -21.48
N SER A 201 -2.84 -12.91 -22.51
CA SER A 201 -2.95 -11.43 -22.55
C SER A 201 -3.37 -10.77 -21.22
N ALA A 202 -2.39 -10.60 -20.34
CA ALA A 202 -2.59 -10.43 -18.92
C ALA A 202 -3.28 -9.11 -18.56
N VAL A 203 -3.12 -8.10 -19.40
CA VAL A 203 -3.68 -6.76 -19.17
C VAL A 203 -5.21 -6.77 -19.20
N ALA A 204 -5.83 -7.43 -20.17
CA ALA A 204 -7.30 -7.44 -20.31
C ALA A 204 -7.95 -8.22 -19.18
N ALA A 205 -7.37 -9.39 -18.82
CA ALA A 205 -7.83 -10.20 -17.70
C ALA A 205 -7.73 -9.44 -16.36
N ILE A 206 -6.62 -8.72 -16.14
CA ILE A 206 -6.46 -7.92 -14.91
C ILE A 206 -7.41 -6.72 -14.89
N GLN A 207 -7.61 -6.03 -16.01
CA GLN A 207 -8.58 -4.93 -16.09
C GLN A 207 -10.00 -5.42 -15.79
N CYS A 208 -10.39 -6.57 -16.35
CA CYS A 208 -11.67 -7.20 -16.05
C CYS A 208 -11.77 -7.61 -14.57
N TYR A 209 -10.69 -8.16 -14.01
CA TYR A 209 -10.60 -8.47 -12.58
C TYR A 209 -10.76 -7.23 -11.70
N VAL A 210 -10.10 -6.11 -12.03
CA VAL A 210 -10.25 -4.83 -11.31
C VAL A 210 -11.71 -4.36 -11.33
N ALA A 211 -12.36 -4.45 -12.50
CA ALA A 211 -13.77 -4.10 -12.63
C ALA A 211 -14.64 -4.99 -11.72
N CYS A 212 -14.41 -6.31 -11.72
CA CYS A 212 -15.13 -7.26 -10.87
C CYS A 212 -14.87 -7.05 -9.37
N ALA A 213 -13.64 -6.78 -8.97
CA ALA A 213 -13.28 -6.52 -7.58
C ALA A 213 -13.94 -5.24 -7.04
N SER A 214 -14.15 -4.24 -7.92
CA SER A 214 -14.82 -2.98 -7.57
C SER A 214 -16.35 -3.06 -7.54
N SER A 215 -16.93 -4.12 -8.12
CA SER A 215 -18.37 -4.28 -8.35
C SER A 215 -18.94 -5.45 -7.55
N ASP A 216 -20.26 -5.44 -7.33
CA ASP A 216 -21.02 -6.59 -6.85
C ASP A 216 -21.52 -7.49 -7.99
N GLU A 217 -21.33 -7.06 -9.23
CA GLU A 217 -21.78 -7.75 -10.42
C GLU A 217 -20.64 -7.89 -11.43
N LEU A 218 -20.61 -9.04 -12.10
CA LEU A 218 -19.76 -9.24 -13.26
C LEU A 218 -20.30 -8.35 -14.40
N PRO A 219 -19.45 -7.60 -15.13
CA PRO A 219 -19.93 -6.81 -16.27
C PRO A 219 -20.73 -7.69 -17.22
N ALA A 220 -21.87 -7.19 -17.71
CA ALA A 220 -22.84 -7.96 -18.50
C ALA A 220 -22.21 -8.65 -19.73
N SER A 221 -21.15 -8.05 -20.25
CA SER A 221 -20.26 -8.61 -21.26
C SER A 221 -18.82 -8.22 -20.91
N PRO A 222 -18.04 -9.06 -20.20
CA PRO A 222 -16.61 -8.80 -20.03
C PRO A 222 -15.89 -8.62 -21.39
N ASN A 223 -16.53 -9.12 -22.46
CA ASN A 223 -16.08 -9.09 -23.85
C ASN A 223 -16.25 -7.73 -24.56
N GLN A 224 -17.12 -6.83 -24.08
CA GLN A 224 -17.56 -5.68 -24.91
C GLN A 224 -16.87 -4.36 -24.53
N GLU A 225 -16.44 -4.20 -23.28
CA GLU A 225 -15.84 -2.93 -22.82
C GLU A 225 -14.34 -2.80 -23.14
N ILE A 226 -13.61 -3.92 -23.34
CA ILE A 226 -12.14 -3.90 -23.48
C ILE A 226 -11.68 -4.26 -24.91
N GLY A 227 -12.61 -4.60 -25.81
CA GLY A 227 -12.30 -4.92 -27.21
C GLY A 227 -11.47 -6.21 -27.40
N LYS A 228 -11.31 -6.99 -26.34
CA LYS A 228 -10.72 -8.34 -26.32
C LYS A 228 -11.57 -9.21 -25.41
N GLU A 229 -11.93 -10.40 -25.89
CA GLU A 229 -12.65 -11.38 -25.10
C GLU A 229 -11.73 -11.89 -23.98
N VAL A 230 -12.17 -11.68 -22.73
CA VAL A 230 -11.51 -12.23 -21.56
C VAL A 230 -12.25 -13.49 -21.18
N SER A 231 -11.57 -14.64 -21.27
CA SER A 231 -12.16 -15.89 -20.85
C SER A 231 -12.48 -15.87 -19.35
N LEU A 232 -13.68 -16.33 -19.02
CA LEU A 232 -14.10 -16.49 -17.62
C LEU A 232 -13.19 -17.46 -16.87
N ILE A 233 -12.59 -18.45 -17.55
CA ILE A 233 -11.64 -19.37 -16.92
C ILE A 233 -10.37 -18.65 -16.51
N GLN A 234 -9.82 -17.79 -17.38
CA GLN A 234 -8.64 -17.00 -17.06
C GLN A 234 -8.91 -16.07 -15.87
N LEU A 235 -10.09 -15.44 -15.85
CA LEU A 235 -10.52 -14.59 -14.74
C LEU A 235 -10.67 -15.37 -13.42
N TYR A 236 -11.22 -16.59 -13.48
CA TYR A 236 -11.29 -17.48 -12.31
C TYR A 236 -9.90 -17.86 -11.80
N CYS A 237 -8.99 -18.26 -12.69
CA CYS A 237 -7.62 -18.65 -12.33
C CYS A 237 -6.86 -17.47 -11.71
N LEU A 238 -7.02 -16.27 -12.26
CA LEU A 238 -6.46 -15.04 -11.69
C LEU A 238 -6.98 -14.80 -10.27
N ALA A 239 -8.29 -14.94 -10.06
CA ALA A 239 -8.89 -14.80 -8.74
C ALA A 239 -8.38 -15.87 -7.75
N VAL A 240 -8.13 -17.10 -8.20
CA VAL A 240 -7.54 -18.17 -7.38
C VAL A 240 -6.10 -17.84 -6.96
N GLN A 241 -5.23 -17.41 -7.88
CA GLN A 241 -3.85 -17.01 -7.54
C GLN A 241 -3.80 -15.81 -6.57
N LEU A 242 -4.79 -14.93 -6.69
CA LEU A 242 -4.96 -13.80 -5.80
C LEU A 242 -5.67 -14.16 -4.48
N GLU A 243 -6.17 -15.39 -4.31
CA GLU A 243 -6.97 -15.80 -3.14
C GLU A 243 -8.21 -14.92 -2.94
N ASP A 244 -8.86 -14.53 -4.05
CA ASP A 244 -10.04 -13.69 -4.10
C ASP A 244 -11.33 -14.50 -4.24
N GLU A 245 -11.89 -14.91 -3.11
CA GLU A 245 -13.15 -15.66 -3.07
C GLU A 245 -14.35 -14.86 -3.61
N HIS A 246 -14.31 -13.52 -3.56
CA HIS A 246 -15.39 -12.69 -4.10
C HIS A 246 -15.46 -12.81 -5.62
N VAL A 247 -14.34 -12.57 -6.30
CA VAL A 247 -14.31 -12.66 -7.77
C VAL A 247 -14.48 -14.10 -8.24
N LYS A 248 -13.92 -15.10 -7.53
CA LYS A 248 -14.21 -16.52 -7.80
C LYS A 248 -15.71 -16.80 -7.75
N GLY A 249 -16.39 -16.31 -6.72
CA GLY A 249 -17.83 -16.46 -6.54
C GLY A 249 -18.64 -15.84 -7.69
N LEU A 250 -18.29 -14.62 -8.11
CA LEU A 250 -18.97 -13.94 -9.22
C LEU A 250 -18.82 -14.70 -10.54
N VAL A 251 -17.62 -15.17 -10.86
CA VAL A 251 -17.36 -15.94 -12.09
C VAL A 251 -18.10 -17.28 -12.05
N PHE A 252 -18.06 -17.97 -10.92
CA PHE A 252 -18.75 -19.25 -10.76
C PHE A 252 -20.26 -19.10 -10.91
N GLU A 253 -20.86 -18.09 -10.28
CA GLU A 253 -22.29 -17.80 -10.43
C GLU A 253 -22.64 -17.46 -11.88
N ARG A 254 -21.77 -16.75 -12.60
CA ARG A 254 -21.97 -16.48 -14.02
C ARG A 254 -22.02 -17.77 -14.84
N TRP A 255 -21.14 -18.73 -14.60
CA TRP A 255 -21.19 -20.04 -15.27
C TRP A 255 -22.49 -20.80 -14.98
N ARG A 256 -22.96 -20.78 -13.72
CA ARG A 256 -24.24 -21.41 -13.37
C ARG A 256 -25.41 -20.77 -14.11
N VAL A 257 -25.45 -19.45 -14.18
CA VAL A 257 -26.49 -18.72 -14.92
C VAL A 257 -26.47 -19.06 -16.42
N LEU A 258 -25.29 -19.21 -17.04
CA LEU A 258 -25.16 -19.63 -18.44
C LEU A 258 -25.68 -21.06 -18.65
N ALA A 259 -25.29 -21.99 -17.76
CA ALA A 259 -25.74 -23.37 -17.81
C ALA A 259 -27.26 -23.51 -17.61
N ASP A 260 -27.83 -22.80 -16.63
CA ASP A 260 -29.28 -22.81 -16.34
C ASP A 260 -30.10 -22.27 -17.53
N ARG A 261 -29.51 -21.40 -18.34
CA ARG A 261 -30.13 -20.85 -19.56
C ARG A 261 -29.91 -21.73 -20.80
N GLY A 262 -29.07 -22.76 -20.71
CA GLY A 262 -28.64 -23.56 -21.85
C GLY A 262 -27.89 -22.72 -22.89
N GLU A 263 -27.17 -21.69 -22.47
CA GLU A 263 -26.31 -20.92 -23.37
C GLU A 263 -25.09 -21.76 -23.75
N GLU A 264 -24.81 -21.88 -25.05
CA GLU A 264 -23.61 -22.58 -25.54
C GLU A 264 -22.37 -21.75 -25.15
N VAL A 265 -21.46 -22.38 -24.38
CA VAL A 265 -20.18 -21.77 -24.00
C VAL A 265 -19.08 -22.44 -24.80
N GLU A 266 -18.39 -21.67 -25.63
CA GLU A 266 -17.19 -22.14 -26.30
C GLU A 266 -16.10 -22.35 -25.26
N LEU A 267 -15.61 -23.58 -25.17
CA LEU A 267 -14.63 -24.01 -24.19
C LEU A 267 -13.37 -24.49 -24.90
N ASP A 268 -12.31 -23.71 -24.80
CA ASP A 268 -11.00 -24.14 -25.27
C ASP A 268 -10.40 -25.18 -24.30
N LEU A 269 -9.82 -26.24 -24.86
CA LEU A 269 -9.18 -27.29 -24.08
C LEU A 269 -7.94 -26.77 -23.35
N GLU A 270 -7.22 -25.82 -23.92
CA GLU A 270 -6.05 -25.21 -23.26
C GLU A 270 -6.48 -24.42 -22.02
N GLU A 271 -7.61 -23.70 -22.09
CA GLU A 271 -8.18 -23.00 -20.95
C GLU A 271 -8.69 -23.97 -19.89
N LEU A 272 -9.37 -25.05 -20.29
CA LEU A 272 -9.82 -26.05 -19.34
C LEU A 272 -8.64 -26.73 -18.65
N ASN A 273 -7.54 -27.01 -19.35
CA ASN A 273 -6.31 -27.49 -18.71
C ASN A 273 -5.76 -26.46 -17.71
N LEU A 274 -5.69 -25.18 -18.11
CA LEU A 274 -5.26 -24.10 -17.23
C LEU A 274 -6.07 -24.05 -15.92
N LEU A 275 -7.40 -24.21 -16.00
CA LEU A 275 -8.25 -24.28 -14.80
C LEU A 275 -7.78 -25.39 -13.86
N PHE A 276 -7.48 -26.57 -14.40
CA PHE A 276 -7.02 -27.74 -13.64
C PHE A 276 -5.56 -27.67 -13.20
N ASP A 277 -4.77 -26.76 -13.74
CA ASP A 277 -3.40 -26.53 -13.29
C ASP A 277 -3.36 -25.43 -12.21
N CYS A 278 -4.26 -24.45 -12.27
CA CYS A 278 -4.29 -23.31 -11.34
C CYS A 278 -5.12 -23.52 -10.06
N THR A 279 -6.00 -24.51 -10.01
CA THR A 279 -6.89 -24.73 -8.83
C THR A 279 -6.43 -25.92 -7.99
N GLU A 280 -7.02 -26.15 -6.82
CA GLU A 280 -6.73 -27.33 -5.98
C GLU A 280 -7.71 -28.49 -6.23
N HIS A 281 -7.40 -29.68 -5.74
CA HIS A 281 -8.34 -30.79 -5.74
C HIS A 281 -9.52 -30.48 -4.81
N GLY A 282 -10.75 -30.60 -5.32
CA GLY A 282 -11.97 -30.21 -4.61
C GLY A 282 -12.46 -28.79 -4.89
N ASP A 283 -11.77 -28.03 -5.76
CA ASP A 283 -12.28 -26.74 -6.22
C ASP A 283 -13.61 -26.91 -6.99
N SER A 284 -14.62 -26.09 -6.64
CA SER A 284 -15.97 -26.17 -7.21
C SER A 284 -15.99 -25.97 -8.72
N ALA A 285 -15.10 -25.15 -9.29
CA ALA A 285 -15.04 -24.91 -10.72
C ALA A 285 -14.63 -26.17 -11.50
N ARG A 286 -13.70 -26.97 -10.95
CA ARG A 286 -13.30 -28.25 -11.54
C ARG A 286 -14.48 -29.21 -11.64
N MET A 287 -15.21 -29.35 -10.53
CA MET A 287 -16.37 -30.25 -10.47
C MET A 287 -17.46 -29.80 -11.44
N PHE A 288 -17.79 -28.51 -11.43
CA PHE A 288 -18.77 -27.92 -12.33
C PHE A 288 -18.46 -28.24 -13.80
N TRP A 289 -17.22 -27.98 -14.26
CA TRP A 289 -16.86 -28.19 -15.65
C TRP A 289 -16.77 -29.67 -16.04
N VAL A 290 -16.32 -30.56 -15.14
CA VAL A 290 -16.29 -32.00 -15.41
C VAL A 290 -17.70 -32.58 -15.49
N GLU A 291 -18.60 -32.14 -14.60
CA GLU A 291 -20.02 -32.51 -14.66
C GLU A 291 -20.66 -32.03 -15.95
N ALA A 292 -20.43 -30.77 -16.35
CA ALA A 292 -20.95 -30.21 -17.59
C ALA A 292 -20.45 -30.99 -18.83
N VAL A 293 -19.14 -31.25 -18.93
CA VAL A 293 -18.54 -32.03 -20.04
C VAL A 293 -19.11 -33.45 -20.10
N CYS A 294 -19.30 -34.10 -18.95
CA CYS A 294 -19.89 -35.43 -18.88
C CYS A 294 -21.37 -35.43 -19.25
N ALA A 295 -22.14 -34.44 -18.81
CA ALA A 295 -23.56 -34.29 -19.12
C ALA A 295 -23.79 -34.09 -20.63
N GLU A 296 -22.91 -33.36 -21.31
CA GLU A 296 -22.92 -33.17 -22.77
C GLU A 296 -22.36 -34.37 -23.55
N GLY A 297 -21.91 -35.43 -22.87
CA GLY A 297 -21.35 -36.62 -23.53
C GLY A 297 -19.99 -36.40 -24.21
N LEU A 298 -19.30 -35.30 -23.88
CA LEU A 298 -18.04 -34.90 -24.50
C LEU A 298 -16.80 -35.56 -23.84
N SER A 299 -17.00 -36.32 -22.75
CA SER A 299 -15.91 -36.92 -21.97
C SER A 299 -15.02 -37.86 -22.80
N GLY A 300 -15.59 -38.66 -23.70
CA GLY A 300 -14.83 -39.55 -24.57
C GLY A 300 -13.97 -38.81 -25.59
N GLU A 301 -14.51 -37.76 -26.21
CA GLU A 301 -13.77 -36.92 -27.16
C GLU A 301 -12.62 -36.20 -26.44
N LEU A 302 -12.91 -35.61 -25.28
CA LEU A 302 -11.93 -34.89 -24.48
C LEU A 302 -10.76 -35.80 -24.06
N LEU A 303 -11.05 -37.03 -23.60
CA LEU A 303 -10.02 -38.00 -23.23
C LEU A 303 -9.21 -38.55 -24.42
N ALA A 304 -9.76 -38.51 -25.64
CA ALA A 304 -9.06 -38.94 -26.85
C ALA A 304 -8.09 -37.88 -27.38
N ARG A 305 -8.22 -36.61 -26.96
CA ARG A 305 -7.31 -35.53 -27.37
C ARG A 305 -5.96 -35.67 -26.66
N ASN A 306 -4.88 -35.69 -27.45
CA ASN A 306 -3.50 -35.83 -26.94
C ASN A 306 -3.06 -34.67 -26.02
N SER A 307 -3.72 -33.51 -26.10
CA SER A 307 -3.45 -32.33 -25.28
C SER A 307 -4.27 -32.29 -23.98
N CYS A 308 -5.08 -33.31 -23.67
CA CYS A 308 -5.81 -33.35 -22.40
C CYS A 308 -4.83 -33.49 -21.22
N GLY A 309 -4.84 -32.49 -20.33
CA GLY A 309 -4.01 -32.48 -19.13
C GLY A 309 -4.30 -33.64 -18.20
N MET A 310 -3.27 -34.14 -17.52
CA MET A 310 -3.37 -35.31 -16.65
C MET A 310 -4.34 -35.11 -15.47
N ALA A 311 -4.43 -33.88 -14.93
CA ALA A 311 -5.32 -33.56 -13.83
C ALA A 311 -6.79 -33.59 -14.26
N LEU A 312 -7.10 -32.99 -15.41
CA LEU A 312 -8.42 -33.01 -16.04
C LEU A 312 -8.83 -34.44 -16.41
N ALA A 313 -7.96 -35.17 -17.12
CA ALA A 313 -8.22 -36.55 -17.53
C ALA A 313 -8.52 -37.47 -16.34
N ARG A 314 -7.83 -37.27 -15.21
CA ARG A 314 -8.07 -38.01 -13.98
C ARG A 314 -9.47 -37.74 -13.42
N HIS A 315 -9.86 -36.48 -13.26
CA HIS A 315 -11.16 -36.12 -12.71
C HIS A 315 -12.31 -36.61 -13.59
N VAL A 316 -12.18 -36.50 -14.91
CA VAL A 316 -13.20 -37.00 -15.86
C VAL A 316 -13.37 -38.51 -15.70
N ARG A 317 -12.28 -39.29 -15.62
CA ARG A 317 -12.35 -40.74 -15.41
C ARG A 317 -12.96 -41.11 -14.06
N GLU A 318 -12.58 -40.40 -13.00
CA GLU A 318 -13.13 -40.62 -11.66
C GLU A 318 -14.65 -40.38 -11.63
N LEU A 319 -15.12 -39.29 -12.24
CA LEU A 319 -16.55 -39.01 -12.32
C LEU A 319 -17.29 -40.03 -13.19
N MET A 320 -16.73 -40.42 -14.34
CA MET A 320 -17.33 -41.46 -15.19
C MET A 320 -17.47 -42.81 -14.47
N LEU A 321 -16.50 -43.18 -13.63
CA LEU A 321 -16.58 -44.40 -12.82
C LEU A 321 -17.65 -44.32 -11.72
N SER A 322 -17.98 -43.12 -11.24
CA SER A 322 -19.03 -42.94 -10.22
C SER A 322 -20.45 -43.12 -10.75
N TYR A 323 -20.64 -43.01 -12.08
CA TYR A 323 -21.93 -43.20 -12.76
C TYR A 323 -22.13 -44.59 -13.37
N ALA A 324 -21.08 -45.43 -13.42
CA ALA A 324 -21.10 -46.78 -13.97
C ALA A 324 -21.52 -47.82 -12.93
#